data_AF-A0A9Q6EJY9-F1
#
_entry.id   AF-A0A9Q6EJY9-F1
#
_cell.length_a   1.000
_cell.length_b   1.000
_cell.length_c   1.000
_cell.angle_alpha   90.00
_cell.angle_beta   90.00
_cell.angle_gamma   90.00
#
_symmetry.space_group_name_H-M   'P 1'
#
loop_
_entity.id
_entity.type
_entity.pdbx_description
1 polymer ?
#
loop_
_entity_poly.entity_id
_entity_poly.type
_entity_poly.pdbx_seq_one_letter_code
_entity_poly.pdbx_strand_id
1 'polypeptide(L)'
;MVKLKLHLDADTSSKSLHSALMSKGHDVTRTPNEWMPLDASDETQLLRATAQGRCIFTFNVRDFIVLAQQYPQHGGIILAAQNSWSLSDLIAALDCLLSEAEAADWVGQVDWLNRWRK
;
A
#
# COMPACT_ATOMS: atom_id res chain seq x y z
N MET A 1 12.42 -0.08 -16.40
CA MET A 1 12.03 0.54 -15.12
C MET A 1 11.21 -0.48 -14.34
N VAL A 2 11.43 -0.59 -13.02
CA VAL A 2 10.72 -1.55 -12.17
C VAL A 2 9.46 -0.87 -11.64
N LYS A 3 8.29 -1.42 -11.98
CA LYS A 3 7.01 -0.88 -11.53
C LYS A 3 6.83 -1.06 -10.03
N LEU A 4 6.18 -0.08 -9.40
CA LEU A 4 5.79 -0.17 -8.01
C LEU A 4 4.80 -1.33 -7.80
N LYS A 5 4.97 -2.07 -6.70
CA LYS A 5 4.09 -3.16 -6.29
C LYS A 5 3.39 -2.78 -5.00
N LEU A 6 2.15 -3.24 -4.83
CA LEU A 6 1.33 -2.86 -3.70
C LEU A 6 0.93 -4.06 -2.84
N HIS A 7 0.82 -3.82 -1.55
CA HIS A 7 0.16 -4.67 -0.58
C HIS A 7 -0.92 -3.86 0.14
N LEU A 8 -2.15 -4.36 0.15
CA LEU A 8 -3.25 -3.83 0.94
C LEU A 8 -3.17 -4.43 2.34
N ASP A 9 -2.93 -3.56 3.31
CA ASP A 9 -3.02 -3.85 4.74
C ASP A 9 -4.37 -4.49 5.12
N ALA A 10 -4.45 -5.12 6.29
CA ALA A 10 -5.69 -5.71 6.83
C ALA A 10 -6.87 -4.73 6.80
N ASP A 11 -6.65 -3.47 7.22
CA ASP A 11 -7.68 -2.42 7.24
C ASP A 11 -8.13 -1.96 5.85
N THR A 12 -7.29 -2.18 4.83
CA THR A 12 -7.56 -1.79 3.43
C THR A 12 -7.84 -2.99 2.53
N SER A 13 -7.94 -4.21 3.08
CA SER A 13 -8.07 -5.48 2.36
C SER A 13 -9.46 -5.69 1.74
N SER A 14 -9.84 -4.80 0.84
CA SER A 14 -11.05 -4.86 0.05
C SER A 14 -10.85 -5.73 -1.18
N LYS A 15 -11.65 -6.80 -1.31
CA LYS A 15 -11.67 -7.67 -2.51
C LYS A 15 -12.00 -6.87 -3.77
N SER A 16 -12.92 -5.92 -3.68
CA SER A 16 -13.33 -5.10 -4.83
C SER A 16 -12.21 -4.17 -5.29
N LEU A 17 -11.49 -3.54 -4.35
CA LEU A 17 -10.33 -2.70 -4.65
C LEU A 17 -9.21 -3.54 -5.30
N HIS A 18 -8.90 -4.70 -4.69
CA HIS A 18 -7.91 -5.63 -5.20
C HIS A 18 -8.21 -6.07 -6.64
N SER A 19 -9.43 -6.57 -6.89
CA SER A 19 -9.84 -7.01 -8.23
C SER A 19 -9.79 -5.89 -9.27
N ALA A 20 -10.18 -4.67 -8.89
CA ALA A 20 -10.15 -3.52 -9.81
C ALA A 20 -8.72 -3.07 -10.18
N LEU A 21 -7.77 -3.12 -9.24
CA LEU A 21 -6.38 -2.79 -9.54
C LEU A 21 -5.69 -3.92 -10.33
N MET A 22 -5.99 -5.18 -10.01
CA MET A 22 -5.49 -6.33 -10.77
C MET A 22 -5.99 -6.30 -12.23
N SER A 23 -7.26 -5.95 -12.47
CA SER A 23 -7.80 -5.86 -13.84
C SER A 23 -7.18 -4.72 -14.66
N LYS A 24 -6.61 -3.71 -14.00
CA LYS A 24 -5.81 -2.63 -14.60
C LYS A 24 -4.36 -3.03 -14.87
N GLY A 25 -3.94 -4.25 -14.49
CA GLY A 25 -2.61 -4.78 -14.75
C GLY A 25 -1.57 -4.46 -13.67
N HIS A 26 -2.01 -4.03 -12.48
CA HIS A 26 -1.13 -3.75 -11.35
C HIS A 26 -0.83 -5.00 -10.53
N ASP A 27 0.36 -5.07 -9.94
CA ASP A 27 0.76 -6.15 -9.03
C ASP A 27 0.34 -5.79 -7.59
N VAL A 28 -0.83 -6.29 -7.18
CA VAL A 28 -1.43 -6.00 -5.87
C VAL A 28 -1.68 -7.29 -5.09
N THR A 29 -1.30 -7.28 -3.83
CA THR A 29 -1.63 -8.34 -2.85
C THR A 29 -2.42 -7.73 -1.69
N ARG A 30 -3.01 -8.57 -0.83
CA ARG A 30 -3.80 -8.12 0.32
C ARG A 30 -3.62 -9.05 1.51
N THR A 31 -3.89 -8.58 2.72
CA THR A 31 -3.95 -9.41 3.94
C THR A 31 -5.30 -10.11 4.08
N PRO A 32 -5.40 -11.42 4.33
CA PRO A 32 -4.32 -12.41 4.29
C PRO A 32 -4.02 -12.89 2.86
N ASN A 33 -2.84 -13.47 2.70
CA ASN A 33 -2.42 -14.24 1.52
C ASN A 33 -1.39 -15.33 1.92
N GLU A 34 -0.77 -16.00 0.96
CA GLU A 34 0.19 -17.09 1.19
C GLU A 34 1.36 -16.73 2.14
N TRP A 35 1.83 -15.48 2.09
CA TRP A 35 2.97 -15.00 2.89
C TRP A 35 2.57 -14.00 3.98
N MET A 36 1.29 -13.63 4.07
CA MET A 36 0.75 -12.71 5.09
C MET A 36 -0.41 -13.37 5.84
N PRO A 37 -0.23 -13.73 7.13
CA PRO A 37 -1.31 -14.33 7.91
C PRO A 37 -2.43 -13.30 8.21
N LEU A 38 -3.61 -13.80 8.57
CA LEU A 38 -4.80 -12.95 8.82
C LEU A 38 -4.62 -12.04 10.04
N ASP A 39 -3.88 -12.51 11.04
CA ASP A 39 -3.59 -11.86 12.32
C ASP A 39 -2.19 -11.22 12.34
N ALA A 40 -1.63 -10.90 11.16
CA ALA A 40 -0.36 -10.19 11.07
C ALA A 40 -0.42 -8.85 11.80
N SER A 41 0.53 -8.60 12.70
CA SER A 41 0.72 -7.28 13.31
C SER A 41 1.12 -6.24 12.26
N ASP A 42 0.88 -4.95 12.54
CA ASP A 42 1.27 -3.85 11.64
C ASP A 42 2.75 -3.90 11.26
N GLU A 43 3.62 -4.21 12.22
CA GLU A 43 5.04 -4.43 12.00
C GLU A 43 5.29 -5.61 11.05
N THR A 44 4.62 -6.75 11.26
CA THR A 44 4.73 -7.90 10.36
C THR A 44 4.27 -7.55 8.96
N GLN A 45 3.17 -6.78 8.85
CA GLN A 45 2.64 -6.33 7.57
C GLN A 45 3.65 -5.45 6.82
N LEU A 46 4.23 -4.46 7.50
CA LEU A 46 5.26 -3.60 6.93
C LEU A 46 6.51 -4.37 6.49
N LEU A 47 7.07 -5.20 7.38
CA LEU A 47 8.34 -5.88 7.15
C LEU A 47 8.21 -6.96 6.07
N ARG A 48 7.13 -7.74 6.07
CA ARG A 48 6.92 -8.75 5.02
C ARG A 48 6.57 -8.13 3.68
N ALA A 49 5.76 -7.07 3.62
CA ALA A 49 5.53 -6.34 2.38
C ALA A 49 6.84 -5.78 1.81
N THR A 50 7.68 -5.19 2.67
CA THR A 50 9.02 -4.72 2.33
C THR A 50 9.90 -5.85 1.79
N ALA A 51 9.93 -7.01 2.45
CA ALA A 51 10.72 -8.16 2.01
C ALA A 51 10.28 -8.70 0.63
N GLN A 52 9.02 -8.50 0.26
CA GLN A 52 8.47 -8.82 -1.07
C GLN A 52 8.69 -7.70 -2.10
N GLY A 53 9.37 -6.61 -1.72
CA GLY A 53 9.58 -5.44 -2.57
C GLY A 53 8.30 -4.67 -2.89
N ARG A 54 7.37 -4.59 -1.92
CA ARG A 54 6.07 -3.94 -2.07
C ARG A 54 5.93 -2.75 -1.13
N CYS A 55 5.30 -1.68 -1.61
CA CYS A 55 4.70 -0.67 -0.75
C CYS A 55 3.50 -1.26 0.01
N ILE A 56 3.23 -0.74 1.19
CA ILE A 56 2.00 -1.02 1.92
C ILE A 56 1.03 0.16 1.85
N PHE A 57 -0.25 -0.11 1.63
CA PHE A 57 -1.33 0.88 1.70
C PHE A 57 -2.19 0.63 2.93
N THR A 58 -2.37 1.65 3.77
CA THR A 58 -3.07 1.54 5.05
C THR A 58 -3.93 2.76 5.36
N PHE A 59 -4.98 2.53 6.16
CA PHE A 59 -5.72 3.59 6.85
C PHE A 59 -5.22 3.84 8.28
N ASN A 60 -4.39 2.96 8.84
CA ASN A 60 -3.81 3.09 10.16
C ASN A 60 -2.59 4.05 10.14
N VAL A 61 -2.88 5.35 10.07
CA VAL A 61 -1.86 6.40 9.97
C VAL A 61 -0.94 6.45 11.19
N ARG A 62 -1.49 6.31 12.40
CA ARG A 62 -0.74 6.55 13.64
C ARG A 62 0.39 5.53 13.78
N ASP A 63 0.07 4.25 13.66
CA ASP A 63 1.02 3.19 13.97
C ASP A 63 2.06 3.05 12.86
N PHE A 64 1.64 3.21 11.59
CA PHE A 64 2.57 3.15 10.46
C PHE A 64 3.54 4.33 10.38
N ILE A 65 3.18 5.53 10.88
CA ILE A 65 4.15 6.63 11.01
C ILE A 65 5.24 6.29 12.02
N VAL A 66 4.88 5.65 13.14
CA VAL A 66 5.86 5.21 14.16
C VAL A 66 6.75 4.11 13.58
N LEU A 67 6.16 3.13 12.89
CA LEU A 67 6.92 2.06 12.24
C LEU A 67 7.85 2.57 11.14
N ALA A 68 7.45 3.59 10.39
CA ALA A 68 8.30 4.21 9.37
C ALA A 68 9.59 4.78 9.98
N GLN A 69 9.48 5.42 11.15
CA GLN A 69 10.63 5.97 11.87
C GLN A 69 11.53 4.87 12.43
N GLN A 70 10.93 3.76 12.89
CA GLN A 70 11.67 2.60 13.39
C GLN A 70 12.38 1.83 12.27
N TYR A 71 11.80 1.79 11.07
CA TYR A 71 12.28 1.00 9.93
C TYR A 71 12.50 1.86 8.68
N PRO A 72 13.47 2.79 8.66
CA PRO A 72 13.62 3.80 7.59
C PRO A 72 13.91 3.23 6.19
N GLN A 73 14.23 1.94 6.07
CA GLN A 73 14.45 1.25 4.79
C GLN A 73 13.25 0.39 4.36
N HIS A 74 12.04 0.70 4.85
CA HIS A 74 10.81 0.02 4.43
C HIS A 74 10.52 0.22 2.94
N GLY A 75 9.70 -0.65 2.34
CA GLY A 75 9.40 -0.66 0.89
C GLY A 75 8.47 0.47 0.41
N GLY A 76 8.23 1.48 1.24
CA GLY A 76 7.25 2.56 1.03
C GLY A 76 5.91 2.33 1.77
N ILE A 77 5.33 3.42 2.29
CA ILE A 77 4.05 3.43 3.00
C ILE A 77 3.15 4.50 2.36
N ILE A 78 1.96 4.07 1.94
CA ILE A 78 0.93 4.92 1.34
C ILE A 78 -0.21 5.06 2.33
N LEU A 79 -0.47 6.30 2.74
CA LEU A 79 -1.46 6.65 3.75
C LEU A 79 -2.73 7.22 3.12
N ALA A 80 -3.88 6.83 3.65
CA ALA A 80 -5.15 7.48 3.39
C ALA A 80 -5.99 7.60 4.65
N ALA A 81 -6.86 8.60 4.73
CA ALA A 81 -7.85 8.70 5.80
C ALA A 81 -9.13 7.97 5.37
N GLN A 82 -9.49 6.86 6.03
CA GLN A 82 -10.58 5.96 5.63
C GLN A 82 -11.87 6.66 5.20
N ASN A 83 -12.31 7.67 5.96
CA ASN A 83 -13.58 8.38 5.72
C ASN A 83 -13.53 9.43 4.60
N SER A 84 -12.38 9.66 3.97
CA SER A 84 -12.19 10.67 2.93
C SER A 84 -12.27 10.12 1.51
N TRP A 85 -12.51 8.81 1.36
CA TRP A 85 -12.40 8.12 0.07
C TRP A 85 -13.61 7.24 -0.23
N SER A 86 -14.13 7.37 -1.45
CA SER A 86 -14.97 6.34 -2.05
C SER A 86 -14.11 5.23 -2.65
N LEU A 87 -14.70 4.05 -2.91
CA LEU A 87 -14.01 2.96 -3.59
C LEU A 87 -13.49 3.40 -4.98
N SER A 88 -14.28 4.17 -5.73
CA SER A 88 -13.88 4.71 -7.04
C SER A 88 -12.71 5.67 -6.93
N ASP A 89 -12.67 6.52 -5.90
CA ASP A 89 -11.56 7.46 -5.69
C ASP A 89 -10.28 6.71 -5.34
N LEU A 90 -10.36 5.67 -4.48
CA LEU A 90 -9.22 4.81 -4.16
C LEU A 90 -8.66 4.14 -5.40
N ILE A 91 -9.53 3.55 -6.23
CA ILE A 91 -9.11 2.89 -7.47
C ILE A 91 -8.41 3.90 -8.37
N ALA A 92 -9.00 5.08 -8.58
CA ALA A 92 -8.43 6.09 -9.47
C ALA A 92 -7.07 6.62 -8.99
N ALA A 93 -6.94 6.91 -7.69
CA ALA A 93 -5.70 7.44 -7.14
C ALA A 93 -4.59 6.39 -7.07
N LEU A 94 -4.91 5.15 -6.68
CA LEU A 94 -3.91 4.06 -6.66
C LEU A 94 -3.51 3.65 -8.08
N ASP A 95 -4.42 3.69 -9.05
CA ASP A 95 -4.09 3.48 -10.47
C ASP A 95 -3.12 4.54 -10.99
N CYS A 96 -3.34 5.81 -10.64
CA CYS A 96 -2.46 6.92 -10.96
C CYS A 96 -1.05 6.71 -10.37
N LEU A 97 -0.99 6.47 -9.06
CA LEU A 97 0.25 6.22 -8.32
C LEU A 97 1.05 5.04 -8.92
N LEU A 98 0.41 3.89 -9.13
CA LEU A 98 1.09 2.68 -9.62
C LEU A 98 1.50 2.76 -11.10
N SER A 99 0.90 3.69 -11.85
CA SER A 99 1.24 3.93 -13.26
C SER A 99 2.40 4.90 -13.43
N GLU A 100 2.50 5.90 -12.56
CA GLU A 100 3.44 7.01 -12.69
C GLU A 100 4.70 6.84 -11.83
N ALA A 101 4.62 6.13 -10.70
CA ALA A 101 5.72 5.97 -9.78
C ALA A 101 6.65 4.78 -10.09
N GLU A 102 7.93 4.94 -9.76
CA GLU A 102 8.94 3.89 -9.86
C GLU A 102 9.25 3.26 -8.50
N ALA A 103 9.51 1.95 -8.48
CA ALA A 103 9.79 1.23 -7.23
C ALA A 103 11.03 1.75 -6.48
N ALA A 104 12.04 2.22 -7.21
CA ALA A 104 13.29 2.69 -6.61
C ALA A 104 13.10 3.96 -5.77
N ASP A 105 12.16 4.83 -6.16
CA ASP A 105 11.94 6.11 -5.51
C ASP A 105 11.13 5.99 -4.21
N TRP A 106 10.55 4.82 -3.94
CA TRP A 106 9.63 4.61 -2.82
C TRP A 106 10.28 3.98 -1.58
N VAL A 107 11.55 3.57 -1.65
CA VAL A 107 12.25 3.00 -0.49
C VAL A 107 12.35 4.08 0.61
N GLY A 108 11.84 3.77 1.79
CA GLY A 108 11.78 4.65 2.95
C GLY A 108 10.79 5.82 2.83
N GLN A 109 9.97 5.86 1.78
CA GLN A 109 9.02 6.96 1.56
C GLN A 109 7.69 6.71 2.27
N VAL A 110 7.21 7.72 2.98
CA VAL A 110 5.85 7.77 3.52
C VAL A 110 5.12 8.91 2.83
N ASP A 111 4.00 8.61 2.16
CA ASP A 111 3.27 9.62 1.44
C ASP A 111 1.75 9.43 1.48
N TRP A 112 1.03 10.53 1.27
CA TRP A 112 -0.43 10.52 1.27
C TRP A 112 -0.98 10.25 -0.13
N LEU A 113 -1.93 9.31 -0.22
CA LEU A 113 -2.63 8.99 -1.47
C LEU A 113 -3.34 10.23 -2.07
N ASN A 114 -3.67 11.22 -1.24
CA ASN A 114 -4.28 12.49 -1.65
C ASN A 114 -3.50 13.22 -2.76
N ARG A 115 -2.17 13.05 -2.84
CA ARG A 115 -1.35 13.65 -3.91
C ARG A 115 -1.66 13.13 -5.30
N TRP A 116 -2.25 11.94 -5.36
CA TRP A 116 -2.61 11.24 -6.58
C TRP A 116 -4.11 11.36 -6.91
N ARG A 117 -4.83 12.19 -6.15
CA ARG A 117 -6.21 12.54 -6.42
C ARG A 117 -6.25 13.53 -7.59
N LYS A 118 -6.97 13.17 -8.64
CA LYS A 118 -7.27 14.07 -9.77
C LYS A 118 -8.44 14.98 -9.45
#